data_AF-A0AAJ7WCE3-F1
#
_entry.id   AF-A0AAJ7WCE3-F1
#
_cell.length_a   1.000
_cell.length_b   1.000
_cell.length_c   1.000
_cell.angle_alpha   90.00
_cell.angle_beta   90.00
_cell.angle_gamma   90.00
#
_symmetry.space_group_name_H-M   'P 1'
#
loop_
_entity.id
_entity.type
_entity.pdbx_description
1 polymer ?
#
loop_
_entity_poly.entity_id
_entity_poly.type
_entity_poly.pdbx_seq_one_letter_code
_entity_poly.pdbx_strand_id
1 'polypeptide(L)'
;MSDKHKNLVPQLESAYAQGNWNELSILLDPKLFKTLESGELFAFPILGKVSEILTTENPNVPDEIKIACLKCLGNSCFNGYIHKEYDSNVIEKGIYCHKLYSTLTNNEKLEELEYPVDTHFPYEGIIEWAVNLIKSYKTDIDVSHEKLKILRLSIQFLCNLFTFAYKDDKYPDQQKAPQCLYDGDLKDVIMNLTQSEHVPLVKASCIFIHNALKEFEGECFTATEEKLLCSLLLKPINEGFESAKEALMFLLCRPNVLPTAYDDMTIANRLCLLNILHEEVSSSGEYLSPRNTVEFLIERFCARSDLILKTVDMIDEVETREIVILLDIIGTLTLGSCDRYNFLKGYKNLLINCIYLLKSIQMIGKQSDNYFTPLQKLSDVAVVMQEARNESAEGNGVGKEMKSDIQSHPVFGFKAGLIRVIGNLSYKNEECQNLRREKCVVYTPELVII
;
A
#
# COMPACT_ATOMS: atom_id res chain seq x y z
N MET A 1 -33.33 -0.26 25.78
CA MET A 1 -33.30 1.17 25.37
C MET A 1 -33.23 2.08 26.58
N SER A 2 -32.12 2.82 26.76
CA SER A 2 -32.05 3.90 27.75
C SER A 2 -32.94 5.09 27.35
N ASP A 3 -33.48 5.81 28.34
CA ASP A 3 -34.38 6.96 28.11
C ASP A 3 -33.76 8.08 27.25
N LYS A 4 -32.42 8.11 27.15
CA LYS A 4 -31.67 9.03 26.31
C LYS A 4 -31.88 8.79 24.79
N HIS A 5 -32.14 7.54 24.37
CA HIS A 5 -32.37 7.22 22.95
C HIS A 5 -33.82 7.44 22.52
N LYS A 6 -34.78 7.27 23.44
CA LYS A 6 -36.23 7.43 23.15
C LYS A 6 -36.61 8.85 22.73
N ASN A 7 -35.95 9.86 23.30
CA ASN A 7 -36.25 11.26 23.01
C ASN A 7 -35.42 11.85 21.86
N LEU A 8 -34.43 11.11 21.34
CA LEU A 8 -33.51 11.66 20.35
C LEU A 8 -34.13 11.74 18.95
N VAL A 9 -34.90 10.73 18.53
CA VAL A 9 -35.54 10.73 17.20
C VAL A 9 -36.50 11.92 17.03
N PRO A 10 -37.43 12.20 17.96
CA PRO A 10 -38.31 13.37 17.84
C PRO A 10 -37.55 14.71 17.83
N GLN A 11 -36.43 14.79 18.56
CA GLN A 11 -35.57 15.99 18.56
C GLN A 11 -34.87 16.19 17.22
N LEU A 12 -34.32 15.12 16.63
CA LEU A 12 -33.71 15.14 15.29
C LEU A 12 -34.73 15.55 14.22
N GLU A 13 -35.94 14.98 14.27
CA GLU A 13 -37.03 15.31 13.35
C GLU A 13 -37.46 16.77 13.48
N SER A 14 -37.66 17.25 14.70
CA SER A 14 -38.07 18.63 14.96
C SER A 14 -37.02 19.62 14.47
N ALA A 15 -35.74 19.41 14.83
CA ALA A 15 -34.65 20.27 14.41
C ALA A 15 -34.48 20.29 12.88
N TYR A 16 -34.58 19.13 12.22
CA TYR A 16 -34.49 19.03 10.77
C TYR A 16 -35.66 19.73 10.07
N ALA A 17 -36.91 19.49 10.51
CA ALA A 17 -38.10 20.09 9.92
C ALA A 17 -38.14 21.62 10.08
N GLN A 18 -37.59 22.15 11.17
CA GLN A 18 -37.49 23.58 11.44
C GLN A 18 -36.28 24.25 10.75
N GLY A 19 -35.38 23.48 10.14
CA GLY A 19 -34.12 23.99 9.61
C GLY A 19 -33.17 24.52 10.70
N ASN A 20 -33.30 24.03 11.93
CA ASN A 20 -32.42 24.40 13.05
C ASN A 20 -31.11 23.61 13.00
N TRP A 21 -30.23 24.00 12.06
CA TRP A 21 -28.97 23.29 11.82
C TRP A 21 -28.01 23.30 13.01
N ASN A 22 -28.04 24.34 13.84
CA ASN A 22 -27.20 24.41 15.04
C ASN A 22 -27.59 23.35 16.06
N GLU A 23 -28.90 23.20 16.32
CA GLU A 23 -29.40 22.14 17.20
C GLU A 23 -29.14 20.76 16.59
N LEU A 24 -29.41 20.58 15.30
CA LEU A 24 -29.16 19.32 14.61
C LEU A 24 -27.68 18.91 14.68
N SER A 25 -26.74 19.85 14.52
CA SER A 25 -25.31 19.56 14.64
C SER A 25 -24.89 19.15 16.06
N ILE A 26 -25.59 19.58 17.10
CA ILE A 26 -25.34 19.17 18.49
C ILE A 26 -25.90 17.76 18.74
N LEU A 27 -27.07 17.46 18.16
CA LEU A 27 -27.72 16.16 18.31
C LEU A 27 -27.01 15.04 17.53
N LEU A 28 -26.41 15.36 16.38
CA LEU A 28 -25.60 14.44 15.57
C LEU A 28 -24.18 14.23 16.17
N ASP A 29 -24.11 13.70 17.40
CA ASP A 29 -22.86 13.33 18.06
C ASP A 29 -22.40 11.93 17.61
N PRO A 30 -21.28 11.81 16.86
CA PRO A 30 -20.79 10.52 16.38
C PRO A 30 -20.45 9.53 17.50
N LYS A 31 -20.21 10.01 18.74
CA LYS A 31 -19.91 9.14 19.88
C LYS A 31 -21.10 8.28 20.31
N LEU A 32 -22.32 8.62 19.86
CA LEU A 32 -23.53 7.85 20.13
C LEU A 32 -23.69 6.64 19.20
N PHE A 33 -22.97 6.61 18.07
CA PHE A 33 -23.14 5.63 17.00
C PHE A 33 -22.09 4.52 17.05
N LYS A 34 -21.71 4.11 18.25
CA LYS A 34 -20.82 2.96 18.51
C LYS A 34 -21.53 1.97 19.42
N THR A 35 -21.07 0.72 19.45
CA THR A 35 -21.55 -0.27 20.44
C THR A 35 -21.50 0.32 21.83
N LEU A 36 -22.59 0.18 22.58
CA LEU A 36 -22.62 0.58 23.97
C LEU A 36 -21.71 -0.37 24.78
N GLU A 37 -21.23 0.09 25.94
CA GLU A 37 -20.42 -0.75 26.85
C GLU A 37 -21.16 -2.03 27.28
N SER A 38 -22.49 -2.04 27.18
CA SER A 38 -23.36 -3.19 27.41
C SER A 38 -23.40 -4.21 26.26
N GLY A 39 -22.79 -3.93 25.11
CA GLY A 39 -22.90 -4.73 23.89
C GLY A 39 -24.19 -4.50 23.08
N GLU A 40 -25.11 -3.66 23.57
CA GLU A 40 -26.32 -3.28 22.84
C GLU A 40 -25.99 -2.29 21.70
N LEU A 41 -26.68 -2.45 20.56
CA LEU A 41 -26.66 -1.48 19.48
C LEU A 41 -27.45 -0.22 19.86
N PHE A 42 -27.05 0.92 19.30
CA PHE A 42 -27.83 2.15 19.40
C PHE A 42 -29.14 2.01 18.61
N ALA A 43 -30.15 2.83 18.90
CA ALA A 43 -31.48 2.58 18.38
C ALA A 43 -31.55 2.71 16.84
N PHE A 44 -32.05 1.66 16.19
CA PHE A 44 -32.24 1.55 14.74
C PHE A 44 -32.93 2.77 14.09
N PRO A 45 -34.01 3.36 14.66
CA PRO A 45 -34.68 4.51 14.06
C PRO A 45 -33.83 5.79 14.03
N ILE A 46 -32.88 5.93 14.97
CA ILE A 46 -31.91 7.04 14.95
C ILE A 46 -31.02 6.91 13.72
N LEU A 47 -30.54 5.69 13.42
CA LEU A 47 -29.73 5.44 12.21
C LEU A 47 -30.54 5.70 10.94
N GLY A 48 -31.82 5.31 10.94
CA GLY A 48 -32.78 5.65 9.89
C GLY A 48 -32.82 7.16 9.64
N LYS A 49 -32.96 7.97 10.69
CA LYS A 49 -33.04 9.43 10.53
C LYS A 49 -31.75 10.05 10.01
N VAL A 50 -30.60 9.61 10.50
CA VAL A 50 -29.30 10.10 10.00
C VAL A 50 -29.12 9.77 8.52
N SER A 51 -29.50 8.56 8.13
CA SER A 51 -29.47 8.10 6.73
C SER A 51 -30.40 8.94 5.86
N GLU A 52 -31.64 9.19 6.32
CA GLU A 52 -32.62 10.04 5.64
C GLU A 52 -32.09 11.46 5.40
N ILE A 53 -31.46 12.07 6.42
CA ILE A 53 -30.89 13.42 6.34
C ILE A 53 -29.70 13.46 5.36
N LEU A 54 -28.85 12.43 5.32
CA LEU A 54 -27.73 12.41 4.39
C LEU A 54 -28.18 12.25 2.94
N THR A 55 -29.12 11.34 2.69
CA THR A 55 -29.56 10.97 1.34
C THR A 55 -30.63 11.89 0.78
N THR A 56 -31.01 12.93 1.52
CA THR A 56 -31.97 13.94 1.04
C THR A 56 -31.42 14.75 -0.12
N GLU A 57 -32.28 15.07 -1.08
CA GLU A 57 -31.97 15.99 -2.18
C GLU A 57 -32.20 17.47 -1.80
N ASN A 58 -32.56 17.75 -0.55
CA ASN A 58 -32.82 19.11 -0.08
C ASN A 58 -31.53 19.97 -0.15
N PRO A 59 -31.47 20.99 -1.02
CA PRO A 59 -30.27 21.81 -1.20
C PRO A 59 -29.97 22.71 0.00
N ASN A 60 -30.92 22.87 0.93
CA ASN A 60 -30.77 23.72 2.11
C ASN A 60 -29.99 23.05 3.24
N VAL A 61 -29.73 21.74 3.16
CA VAL A 61 -28.97 21.01 4.18
C VAL A 61 -27.49 21.40 4.09
N PRO A 62 -26.92 22.05 5.14
CA PRO A 62 -25.53 22.48 5.11
C PRO A 62 -24.54 21.33 5.04
N ASP A 63 -23.36 21.60 4.49
CA ASP A 63 -22.29 20.60 4.36
C ASP A 63 -21.82 20.10 5.74
N GLU A 64 -21.87 20.94 6.79
CA GLU A 64 -21.55 20.57 8.17
C GLU A 64 -22.47 19.46 8.71
N ILE A 65 -23.75 19.50 8.32
CA ILE A 65 -24.73 18.46 8.70
C ILE A 65 -24.42 17.17 7.97
N LYS A 66 -24.10 17.22 6.66
CA LYS A 66 -23.67 16.03 5.91
C LYS A 66 -22.40 15.42 6.50
N ILE A 67 -21.44 16.25 6.88
CA ILE A 67 -20.22 15.84 7.59
C ILE A 67 -20.56 15.14 8.92
N ALA A 68 -21.51 15.67 9.70
CA ALA A 68 -21.94 15.07 10.95
C ALA A 68 -22.62 13.70 10.71
N CYS A 69 -23.53 13.62 9.74
CA CYS A 69 -24.17 12.37 9.35
C CYS A 69 -23.15 11.31 8.91
N LEU A 70 -22.21 11.64 8.02
CA LEU A 70 -21.17 10.70 7.57
C LEU A 70 -20.30 10.17 8.70
N LYS A 71 -19.98 11.00 9.71
CA LYS A 71 -19.26 10.53 10.90
C LYS A 71 -20.09 9.56 11.74
N CYS A 72 -21.38 9.84 11.91
CA CYS A 72 -22.30 8.95 12.63
C CYS A 72 -22.43 7.60 11.91
N LEU A 73 -22.62 7.62 10.59
CA LEU A 73 -22.71 6.43 9.74
C LEU A 73 -21.40 5.65 9.67
N GLY A 74 -20.25 6.35 9.57
CA GLY A 74 -18.95 5.69 9.61
C GLY A 74 -18.72 4.96 10.93
N ASN A 75 -19.15 5.54 12.05
CA ASN A 75 -19.05 4.89 13.37
C ASN A 75 -20.04 3.73 13.52
N SER A 76 -21.22 3.81 12.91
CA SER A 76 -22.23 2.75 13.02
C SER A 76 -21.80 1.45 12.35
N CYS A 77 -20.84 1.49 11.43
CA CYS A 77 -20.20 0.29 10.88
C CYS A 77 -19.24 -0.37 11.89
N PHE A 78 -18.61 0.40 12.79
CA PHE A 78 -17.58 -0.12 13.69
C PHE A 78 -18.19 -0.82 14.92
N ASN A 79 -18.13 -2.16 14.95
CA ASN A 79 -18.76 -3.02 15.97
C ASN A 79 -20.27 -2.75 16.15
N GLY A 80 -20.91 -2.15 15.14
CA GLY A 80 -22.31 -1.76 15.18
C GLY A 80 -23.19 -2.69 14.36
N TYR A 81 -23.91 -2.12 13.39
CA TYR A 81 -24.82 -2.87 12.53
C TYR A 81 -24.08 -3.55 11.39
N ILE A 82 -24.43 -4.81 11.13
CA ILE A 82 -24.00 -5.56 9.94
C ILE A 82 -24.81 -5.10 8.74
N HIS A 83 -24.19 -4.99 7.58
CA HIS A 83 -24.91 -4.63 6.37
C HIS A 83 -25.78 -5.81 5.91
N LYS A 84 -27.07 -5.56 5.65
CA LYS A 84 -27.90 -6.49 4.86
C LYS A 84 -28.81 -5.68 3.96
N GLU A 85 -28.79 -5.97 2.67
CA GLU A 85 -29.69 -5.33 1.72
C GLU A 85 -31.15 -5.55 2.12
N TYR A 86 -31.97 -4.53 1.96
CA TYR A 86 -33.41 -4.64 2.13
C TYR A 86 -34.02 -5.25 0.86
N ASP A 87 -34.46 -6.50 0.91
CA ASP A 87 -35.01 -7.26 -0.22
C ASP A 87 -36.54 -7.31 -0.24
N SER A 88 -37.19 -6.75 0.79
CA SER A 88 -38.64 -6.73 0.91
C SER A 88 -39.30 -5.67 0.01
N ASN A 89 -40.49 -5.99 -0.49
CA ASN A 89 -41.33 -5.06 -1.27
C ASN A 89 -42.31 -4.25 -0.39
N VAL A 90 -42.24 -4.39 0.94
CA VAL A 90 -43.18 -3.74 1.87
C VAL A 90 -42.98 -2.22 1.91
N ILE A 91 -41.74 -1.74 1.79
CA ILE A 91 -41.39 -0.32 1.80
C ILE A 91 -40.72 0.06 0.48
N GLU A 92 -41.24 1.10 -0.18
CA GLU A 92 -40.60 1.67 -1.36
C GLU A 92 -39.26 2.30 -0.98
N LYS A 93 -38.18 1.95 -1.69
CA LYS A 93 -36.84 2.51 -1.41
C LYS A 93 -36.74 3.99 -1.74
N GLY A 94 -37.20 4.40 -2.93
CA GLY A 94 -36.91 5.73 -3.47
C GLY A 94 -35.42 5.92 -3.81
N ILE A 95 -35.06 7.11 -4.31
CA ILE A 95 -33.66 7.46 -4.65
C ILE A 95 -32.82 7.37 -3.37
N TYR A 96 -31.67 6.69 -3.45
CA TYR A 96 -30.77 6.46 -2.32
C TYR A 96 -31.46 5.90 -1.07
N CYS A 97 -32.50 5.09 -1.25
CA CYS A 97 -33.31 4.53 -0.17
C CYS A 97 -33.96 5.57 0.76
N HIS A 98 -34.12 6.82 0.33
CA HIS A 98 -34.63 7.91 1.18
C HIS A 98 -36.04 7.62 1.76
N LYS A 99 -36.95 7.05 0.96
CA LYS A 99 -38.30 6.68 1.42
C LYS A 99 -38.27 5.54 2.43
N LEU A 100 -37.36 4.58 2.24
CA LEU A 100 -37.09 3.52 3.21
C LEU A 100 -36.64 4.14 4.53
N TYR A 101 -35.60 4.98 4.52
CA TYR A 101 -35.06 5.59 5.75
C TYR A 101 -36.09 6.46 6.49
N SER A 102 -36.91 7.23 5.76
CA SER A 102 -38.01 7.99 6.36
C SER A 102 -39.03 7.08 7.06
N THR A 103 -39.39 5.96 6.43
CA THR A 103 -40.33 4.99 7.03
C THR A 103 -39.73 4.27 8.25
N LEU A 104 -38.44 3.91 8.20
CA LEU A 104 -37.73 3.26 9.31
C LEU A 104 -37.59 4.17 10.53
N THR A 105 -37.55 5.49 10.33
CA THR A 105 -37.47 6.48 11.42
C THR A 105 -38.75 6.51 12.25
N ASN A 106 -39.92 6.43 11.62
CA ASN A 106 -41.20 6.62 12.28
C ASN A 106 -41.63 5.43 13.16
N ASN A 107 -40.88 4.32 13.22
CA ASN A 107 -41.20 3.05 13.90
C ASN A 107 -42.53 2.35 13.49
N GLU A 108 -43.44 3.00 12.75
CA GLU A 108 -44.81 2.55 12.53
C GLU A 108 -44.95 1.19 11.83
N LYS A 109 -43.87 0.68 11.20
CA LYS A 109 -43.88 -0.57 10.42
C LYS A 109 -42.76 -1.55 10.76
N LEU A 110 -41.93 -1.30 11.79
CA LEU A 110 -40.80 -2.18 12.10
C LEU A 110 -41.22 -3.60 12.47
N GLU A 111 -42.37 -3.75 13.13
CA GLU A 111 -42.93 -5.07 13.51
C GLU A 111 -43.44 -5.87 12.30
N GLU A 112 -43.75 -5.20 11.19
CA GLU A 112 -44.20 -5.81 9.93
C GLU A 112 -43.02 -6.15 8.99
N LEU A 113 -41.80 -5.74 9.35
CA LEU A 113 -40.61 -6.02 8.56
C LEU A 113 -40.05 -7.39 8.92
N GLU A 114 -40.00 -8.29 7.93
CA GLU A 114 -39.18 -9.51 7.98
C GLU A 114 -37.68 -9.18 7.82
N TYR A 115 -37.19 -8.12 8.48
CA TYR A 115 -35.81 -7.65 8.44
C TYR A 115 -35.19 -7.71 9.84
N PRO A 116 -33.94 -8.20 10.01
CA PRO A 116 -33.32 -8.37 11.33
C PRO A 116 -32.80 -7.03 11.89
N VAL A 117 -33.72 -6.15 12.30
CA VAL A 117 -33.47 -4.77 12.77
C VAL A 117 -32.61 -4.69 14.04
N ASP A 118 -32.50 -5.78 14.80
CA ASP A 118 -31.71 -5.84 16.03
C ASP A 118 -30.22 -6.06 15.77
N THR A 119 -29.83 -6.43 14.55
CA THR A 119 -28.44 -6.78 14.20
C THR A 119 -27.96 -6.20 12.88
N HIS A 120 -28.86 -5.90 11.94
CA HIS A 120 -28.50 -5.43 10.60
C HIS A 120 -29.06 -4.05 10.27
N PHE A 121 -28.43 -3.37 9.31
CA PHE A 121 -28.92 -2.13 8.73
C PHE A 121 -28.76 -2.07 7.19
N PRO A 122 -29.77 -1.55 6.46
CA PRO A 122 -29.72 -1.45 5.00
C PRO A 122 -28.92 -0.22 4.55
N TYR A 123 -27.60 -0.36 4.47
CA TYR A 123 -26.69 0.70 4.04
C TYR A 123 -26.73 1.00 2.52
N GLU A 124 -27.45 0.24 1.69
CA GLU A 124 -27.34 0.32 0.22
C GLU A 124 -27.59 1.73 -0.35
N GLY A 125 -28.52 2.50 0.21
CA GLY A 125 -28.78 3.86 -0.23
C GLY A 125 -27.65 4.83 0.09
N ILE A 126 -26.99 4.64 1.24
CA ILE A 126 -25.81 5.42 1.63
C ILE A 126 -24.61 5.03 0.76
N ILE A 127 -24.45 3.74 0.46
CA ILE A 127 -23.42 3.24 -0.46
C ILE A 127 -23.59 3.91 -1.82
N GLU A 128 -24.78 3.84 -2.40
CA GLU A 128 -25.10 4.44 -3.70
C GLU A 128 -24.85 5.95 -3.69
N TRP A 129 -25.30 6.66 -2.64
CA TRP A 129 -25.06 8.10 -2.47
C TRP A 129 -23.57 8.43 -2.41
N ALA A 130 -22.79 7.70 -1.60
CA ALA A 130 -21.37 7.93 -1.43
C ALA A 130 -20.58 7.65 -2.71
N VAL A 131 -20.91 6.55 -3.41
CA VAL A 131 -20.29 6.17 -4.68
C VAL A 131 -20.57 7.23 -5.74
N ASN A 132 -21.82 7.67 -5.90
CA ASN A 132 -22.17 8.71 -6.87
C ASN A 132 -21.48 10.05 -6.55
N LEU A 133 -21.38 10.42 -5.27
CA LEU A 133 -20.63 11.60 -4.85
C LEU A 133 -19.15 11.48 -5.26
N ILE A 134 -18.50 10.36 -4.95
CA ILE A 134 -17.08 10.14 -5.28
C ILE A 134 -16.88 10.19 -6.81
N LYS A 135 -17.70 9.48 -7.58
CA LYS A 135 -17.64 9.47 -9.05
C LYS A 135 -17.82 10.85 -9.68
N SER A 136 -18.60 11.72 -9.03
CA SER A 136 -18.82 13.09 -9.51
C SER A 136 -17.64 14.04 -9.28
N TYR A 137 -16.65 13.63 -8.47
CA TYR A 137 -15.49 14.45 -8.17
C TYR A 137 -14.61 14.67 -9.40
N LYS A 138 -14.20 15.91 -9.62
CA LYS A 138 -13.29 16.31 -10.70
C LYS A 138 -12.12 17.08 -10.11
N THR A 139 -10.92 16.72 -10.49
CA THR A 139 -9.66 17.29 -9.98
C THR A 139 -9.44 18.76 -10.37
N ASP A 140 -10.08 19.23 -11.43
CA ASP A 140 -9.79 20.54 -12.03
C ASP A 140 -10.67 21.68 -11.50
N ILE A 141 -11.49 21.40 -10.50
CA ILE A 141 -12.43 22.37 -9.92
C ILE A 141 -11.91 22.78 -8.54
N ASP A 142 -11.93 24.08 -8.24
CA ASP A 142 -11.68 24.58 -6.89
C ASP A 142 -12.82 24.11 -5.97
N VAL A 143 -12.56 23.06 -5.20
CA VAL A 143 -13.53 22.41 -4.31
C VAL A 143 -13.36 22.96 -2.89
N SER A 144 -14.46 23.41 -2.27
CA SER A 144 -14.43 23.91 -0.90
C SER A 144 -13.90 22.88 0.10
N HIS A 145 -13.32 23.36 1.20
CA HIS A 145 -12.77 22.51 2.27
C HIS A 145 -13.82 21.50 2.80
N GLU A 146 -15.06 21.96 2.95
CA GLU A 146 -16.19 21.17 3.41
C GLU A 146 -16.51 20.04 2.44
N LYS A 147 -16.47 20.31 1.12
CA LYS A 147 -16.73 19.29 0.10
C LYS A 147 -15.60 18.26 0.01
N LEU A 148 -14.33 18.68 0.14
CA LEU A 148 -13.20 17.75 0.27
C LEU A 148 -13.34 16.87 1.51
N LYS A 149 -13.86 17.44 2.61
CA LYS A 149 -14.11 16.71 3.84
C LYS A 149 -15.27 15.73 3.73
N ILE A 150 -16.34 16.08 3.02
CA ILE A 150 -17.43 15.17 2.67
C ILE A 150 -16.88 14.03 1.82
N LEU A 151 -16.15 14.33 0.74
CA LEU A 151 -15.54 13.32 -0.13
C LEU A 151 -14.66 12.34 0.67
N ARG A 152 -13.77 12.86 1.50
CA ARG A 152 -12.92 12.05 2.39
C ARG A 152 -13.74 11.16 3.31
N LEU A 153 -14.80 11.71 3.91
CA LEU A 153 -15.66 10.97 4.83
C LEU A 153 -16.52 9.91 4.11
N SER A 154 -16.93 10.15 2.87
CA SER A 154 -17.59 9.15 2.03
C SER A 154 -16.67 7.96 1.75
N ILE A 155 -15.41 8.22 1.39
CA ILE A 155 -14.40 7.16 1.21
C ILE A 155 -14.18 6.41 2.53
N GLN A 156 -14.05 7.14 3.64
CA GLN A 156 -13.85 6.54 4.96
C GLN A 156 -15.06 5.72 5.44
N PHE A 157 -16.27 6.15 5.12
CA PHE A 157 -17.49 5.38 5.37
C PHE A 157 -17.42 4.03 4.63
N LEU A 158 -17.09 4.02 3.34
CA LEU A 158 -16.93 2.79 2.57
C LEU A 158 -15.82 1.89 3.16
N CYS A 159 -14.70 2.47 3.59
CA CYS A 159 -13.62 1.71 4.25
C CYS A 159 -14.13 1.00 5.51
N ASN A 160 -14.85 1.71 6.38
CA ASN A 160 -15.37 1.15 7.62
C ASN A 160 -16.44 0.08 7.33
N LEU A 161 -17.31 0.35 6.36
CA LEU A 161 -18.35 -0.57 5.93
C LEU A 161 -17.75 -1.91 5.48
N PHE A 162 -16.74 -1.90 4.61
CA PHE A 162 -16.13 -3.11 4.08
C PHE A 162 -15.37 -3.92 5.13
N THR A 163 -14.68 -3.24 6.05
CA THR A 163 -13.88 -3.91 7.08
C THR A 163 -14.73 -4.45 8.23
N PHE A 164 -15.81 -3.76 8.61
CA PHE A 164 -16.51 -4.06 9.86
C PHE A 164 -17.97 -4.49 9.69
N ALA A 165 -18.65 -4.04 8.64
CA ALA A 165 -20.08 -4.29 8.46
C ALA A 165 -20.40 -5.30 7.35
N TYR A 166 -19.47 -5.58 6.42
CA TYR A 166 -19.63 -6.66 5.42
C TYR A 166 -19.13 -8.02 5.90
N LYS A 167 -18.37 -8.08 6.99
CA LYS A 167 -17.74 -9.30 7.48
C LYS A 167 -18.06 -9.54 8.94
N ASP A 168 -18.77 -10.62 9.19
CA ASP A 168 -18.84 -11.25 10.51
C ASP A 168 -18.71 -12.77 10.32
N ASP A 169 -17.79 -13.39 11.04
CA ASP A 169 -17.60 -14.85 11.09
C ASP A 169 -18.90 -15.58 11.50
N LYS A 170 -19.84 -14.87 12.12
CA LYS A 170 -21.17 -15.38 12.51
C LYS A 170 -22.18 -15.44 11.36
N TYR A 171 -21.94 -14.76 10.23
CA TYR A 171 -22.88 -14.66 9.12
C TYR A 171 -22.18 -14.93 7.77
N PRO A 172 -21.87 -16.20 7.45
CA PRO A 172 -21.06 -16.59 6.29
C PRO A 172 -21.74 -16.31 4.93
N ASP A 173 -23.02 -15.96 4.91
CA ASP A 173 -23.79 -15.71 3.69
C ASP A 173 -23.36 -14.42 2.94
N GLN A 174 -22.48 -13.60 3.54
CA GLN A 174 -22.06 -12.28 3.03
C GLN A 174 -20.59 -12.21 2.58
N GLN A 175 -19.99 -13.32 2.20
CA GLN A 175 -18.56 -13.39 1.84
C GLN A 175 -18.17 -12.77 0.49
N LYS A 176 -19.12 -12.24 -0.30
CA LYS A 176 -18.81 -11.66 -1.61
C LYS A 176 -18.44 -10.19 -1.49
N ALA A 177 -17.49 -9.76 -2.33
CA ALA A 177 -17.13 -8.37 -2.42
C ALA A 177 -18.36 -7.49 -2.79
N PRO A 178 -18.55 -6.33 -2.14
CA PRO A 178 -19.58 -5.37 -2.49
C PRO A 178 -19.55 -5.02 -3.97
N GLN A 179 -20.72 -4.96 -4.63
CA GLN A 179 -20.81 -4.70 -6.07
C GLN A 179 -20.13 -3.39 -6.49
N CYS A 180 -20.15 -2.37 -5.63
CA CYS A 180 -19.50 -1.08 -5.89
C CYS A 180 -17.97 -1.19 -6.06
N LEU A 181 -17.31 -2.20 -5.50
CA LEU A 181 -15.87 -2.42 -5.70
C LEU A 181 -15.52 -2.82 -7.13
N TYR A 182 -16.49 -3.29 -7.92
CA TYR A 182 -16.31 -3.60 -9.33
C TYR A 182 -16.60 -2.40 -10.26
N ASP A 183 -17.02 -1.25 -9.73
CA ASP A 183 -17.28 -0.03 -10.51
C ASP A 183 -15.95 0.61 -10.95
N GLY A 184 -15.71 0.65 -12.27
CA GLY A 184 -14.48 1.19 -12.85
C GLY A 184 -14.28 2.68 -12.56
N ASP A 185 -15.33 3.49 -12.70
CA ASP A 185 -15.24 4.94 -12.47
C ASP A 185 -14.90 5.24 -11.01
N LEU A 186 -15.49 4.49 -10.07
CA LEU A 186 -15.17 4.61 -8.65
C LEU A 186 -13.69 4.30 -8.40
N LYS A 187 -13.20 3.17 -8.91
CA LYS A 187 -11.80 2.75 -8.76
C LYS A 187 -10.86 3.79 -9.35
N ASP A 188 -11.14 4.28 -10.55
CA ASP A 188 -10.32 5.30 -11.21
C ASP A 188 -10.21 6.58 -10.38
N VAL A 189 -11.33 7.07 -9.83
CA VAL A 189 -11.30 8.26 -8.95
C VAL A 189 -10.49 7.99 -7.68
N ILE A 190 -10.73 6.86 -7.00
CA ILE A 190 -10.00 6.51 -5.77
C ILE A 190 -8.50 6.37 -6.02
N MET A 191 -8.11 5.69 -7.10
CA MET A 191 -6.73 5.50 -7.51
C MET A 191 -6.05 6.85 -7.80
N ASN A 192 -6.72 7.75 -8.54
CA ASN A 192 -6.19 9.08 -8.81
C ASN A 192 -6.05 9.93 -7.54
N LEU A 193 -6.98 9.80 -6.59
CA LEU A 193 -6.91 10.51 -5.31
C LEU A 193 -5.70 10.13 -4.45
N THR A 194 -5.04 8.99 -4.70
CA THR A 194 -3.75 8.67 -4.06
C THR A 194 -2.64 9.65 -4.42
N GLN A 195 -2.77 10.37 -5.53
CA GLN A 195 -1.79 11.36 -5.99
C GLN A 195 -2.16 12.80 -5.60
N SER A 196 -3.28 13.00 -4.90
CA SER A 196 -3.78 14.33 -4.51
C SER A 196 -2.80 15.06 -3.58
N GLU A 197 -2.77 16.39 -3.65
CA GLU A 197 -2.06 17.23 -2.68
C GLU A 197 -2.78 17.29 -1.32
N HIS A 198 -4.05 16.87 -1.25
CA HIS A 198 -4.81 16.86 -0.01
C HIS A 198 -4.54 15.56 0.78
N VAL A 199 -3.54 15.62 1.66
CA VAL A 199 -3.06 14.51 2.53
C VAL A 199 -4.20 13.67 3.15
N PRO A 200 -5.28 14.23 3.73
CA PRO A 200 -6.36 13.41 4.26
C PRO A 200 -7.14 12.57 3.23
N LEU A 201 -7.19 13.01 1.96
CA LEU A 201 -7.80 12.25 0.88
C LEU A 201 -6.88 11.10 0.44
N VAL A 202 -5.59 11.37 0.28
CA VAL A 202 -4.57 10.34 0.01
C VAL A 202 -4.68 9.23 1.06
N LYS A 203 -4.71 9.59 2.35
CA LYS A 203 -4.87 8.63 3.44
C LYS A 203 -6.12 7.76 3.30
N ALA A 204 -7.28 8.38 3.04
CA ALA A 204 -8.54 7.66 2.92
C ALA A 204 -8.53 6.72 1.71
N SER A 205 -7.99 7.16 0.56
CA SER A 205 -7.87 6.35 -0.65
C SER A 205 -6.91 5.18 -0.49
N CYS A 206 -5.77 5.36 0.17
CA CYS A 206 -4.84 4.27 0.44
C CYS A 206 -5.46 3.22 1.38
N ILE A 207 -6.22 3.64 2.41
CA ILE A 207 -6.96 2.72 3.28
C ILE A 207 -8.04 1.96 2.48
N PHE A 208 -8.75 2.64 1.57
CA PHE A 208 -9.73 1.99 0.71
C PHE A 208 -9.11 0.87 -0.12
N ILE A 209 -8.00 1.16 -0.82
CA ILE A 209 -7.30 0.19 -1.66
C ILE A 209 -6.76 -0.97 -0.82
N HIS A 210 -6.13 -0.66 0.32
CA HIS A 210 -5.66 -1.66 1.28
C HIS A 210 -6.80 -2.59 1.73
N ASN A 211 -7.93 -2.03 2.18
CA ASN A 211 -9.05 -2.83 2.68
C ASN A 211 -9.67 -3.66 1.55
N ALA A 212 -9.78 -3.11 0.34
CA ALA A 212 -10.29 -3.85 -0.81
C ALA A 212 -9.41 -5.07 -1.16
N LEU A 213 -8.08 -4.90 -1.11
CA LEU A 213 -7.11 -5.98 -1.35
C LEU A 213 -7.10 -7.01 -0.22
N LYS A 214 -7.09 -6.54 1.03
CA LYS A 214 -7.01 -7.39 2.22
C LYS A 214 -8.29 -8.17 2.46
N GLU A 215 -9.43 -7.49 2.39
CA GLU A 215 -10.71 -8.09 2.77
C GLU A 215 -11.31 -8.94 1.64
N PHE A 216 -11.02 -8.65 0.38
CA PHE A 216 -11.63 -9.36 -0.76
C PHE A 216 -10.58 -10.01 -1.67
N GLU A 217 -9.41 -10.30 -1.12
CA GLU A 217 -8.30 -10.99 -1.80
C GLU A 217 -7.95 -10.39 -3.18
N GLY A 218 -8.19 -9.10 -3.36
CA GLY A 218 -7.98 -8.38 -4.62
C GLY A 218 -8.87 -8.81 -5.80
N GLU A 219 -9.94 -9.58 -5.57
CA GLU A 219 -10.87 -10.00 -6.65
C GLU A 219 -11.55 -8.83 -7.37
N CYS A 220 -11.56 -7.65 -6.76
CA CYS A 220 -12.16 -6.43 -7.31
C CYS A 220 -11.26 -5.65 -8.27
N PHE A 221 -9.96 -5.97 -8.36
CA PHE A 221 -9.02 -5.31 -9.26
C PHE A 221 -8.66 -6.18 -10.46
N THR A 222 -8.63 -5.56 -11.64
CA THR A 222 -8.15 -6.17 -12.88
C THR A 222 -6.62 -6.15 -12.92
N ALA A 223 -6.02 -7.00 -13.74
CA ALA A 223 -4.56 -7.03 -13.90
C ALA A 223 -3.96 -5.67 -14.31
N THR A 224 -4.69 -4.88 -15.11
CA THR A 224 -4.26 -3.53 -15.51
C THR A 224 -4.29 -2.55 -14.33
N GLU A 225 -5.31 -2.64 -13.48
CA GLU A 225 -5.43 -1.79 -12.28
C GLU A 225 -4.38 -2.17 -11.24
N GLU A 226 -4.17 -3.47 -10.98
CA GLU A 226 -3.10 -3.97 -10.10
C GLU A 226 -1.73 -3.44 -10.53
N LYS A 227 -1.45 -3.51 -11.84
CA LYS A 227 -0.22 -2.98 -12.45
C LYS A 227 -0.06 -1.48 -12.21
N LEU A 228 -1.12 -0.71 -12.42
CA LEU A 228 -1.11 0.74 -12.24
C LEU A 228 -0.93 1.12 -10.76
N LEU A 229 -1.62 0.42 -9.85
CA LEU A 229 -1.52 0.61 -8.40
C LEU A 229 -0.08 0.45 -7.90
N CYS A 230 0.68 -0.50 -8.43
CA CYS A 230 2.10 -0.67 -8.05
C CYS A 230 2.92 0.61 -8.27
N SER A 231 2.57 1.45 -9.26
CA SER A 231 3.24 2.73 -9.49
C SER A 231 2.63 3.85 -8.64
N LEU A 232 1.30 3.93 -8.56
CA LEU A 232 0.61 4.99 -7.83
C LEU A 232 0.92 4.97 -6.34
N LEU A 233 1.06 3.79 -5.73
CA LEU A 233 1.29 3.68 -4.29
C LEU A 233 2.69 4.12 -3.84
N LEU A 234 3.66 4.26 -4.76
CA LEU A 234 5.05 4.62 -4.41
C LEU A 234 5.18 6.02 -3.79
N LYS A 235 4.48 7.03 -4.34
CA LYS A 235 4.50 8.39 -3.78
C LYS A 235 3.95 8.41 -2.33
N PRO A 236 2.74 7.88 -2.05
CA PRO A 236 2.24 7.76 -0.68
C PRO A 236 3.16 6.98 0.27
N ILE A 237 3.84 5.93 -0.20
CA ILE A 237 4.78 5.19 0.64
C ILE A 237 5.95 6.09 1.07
N ASN A 238 6.54 6.85 0.13
CA ASN A 238 7.61 7.80 0.43
C ASN A 238 7.15 8.94 1.37
N GLU A 239 5.86 9.26 1.38
CA GLU A 239 5.25 10.23 2.29
C GLU A 239 4.87 9.63 3.66
N GLY A 240 5.11 8.32 3.88
CA GLY A 240 4.92 7.66 5.16
C GLY A 240 3.53 7.05 5.39
N PHE A 241 2.75 6.80 4.32
CA PHE A 241 1.44 6.15 4.45
C PHE A 241 1.57 4.62 4.52
N GLU A 242 1.51 4.06 5.74
CA GLU A 242 1.65 2.61 5.96
C GLU A 242 0.62 1.77 5.19
N SER A 243 -0.64 2.22 5.12
CA SER A 243 -1.68 1.51 4.35
C SER A 243 -1.34 1.39 2.85
N ALA A 244 -0.59 2.35 2.29
CA ALA A 244 -0.13 2.26 0.91
C ALA A 244 0.96 1.19 0.74
N LYS A 245 1.85 1.09 1.73
CA LYS A 245 2.91 0.07 1.77
C LYS A 245 2.31 -1.33 1.92
N GLU A 246 1.41 -1.52 2.87
CA GLU A 246 0.69 -2.78 3.05
C GLU A 246 -0.09 -3.18 1.78
N ALA A 247 -0.80 -2.23 1.15
CA ALA A 247 -1.48 -2.47 -0.13
C ALA A 247 -0.51 -2.90 -1.24
N LEU A 248 0.64 -2.23 -1.37
CA LEU A 248 1.67 -2.62 -2.33
C LEU A 248 2.17 -4.04 -2.04
N MET A 249 2.42 -4.39 -0.78
CA MET A 249 2.89 -5.74 -0.42
C MET A 249 1.84 -6.81 -0.73
N PHE A 250 0.54 -6.55 -0.51
CA PHE A 250 -0.53 -7.45 -0.95
C PHE A 250 -0.53 -7.67 -2.46
N LEU A 251 -0.34 -6.61 -3.26
CA LEU A 251 -0.24 -6.71 -4.71
C LEU A 251 0.98 -7.53 -5.15
N LEU A 252 2.15 -7.28 -4.58
CA LEU A 252 3.39 -7.98 -4.92
C LEU A 252 3.42 -9.45 -4.47
N CYS A 253 2.54 -9.83 -3.53
CA CYS A 253 2.29 -11.21 -3.16
C CYS A 253 1.46 -11.98 -4.18
N ARG A 254 0.86 -11.31 -5.17
CA ARG A 254 0.07 -11.98 -6.20
C ARG A 254 0.97 -12.44 -7.35
N PRO A 255 0.68 -13.61 -7.95
CA PRO A 255 1.46 -14.12 -9.07
C PRO A 255 1.52 -13.12 -10.23
N ASN A 256 2.72 -12.92 -10.78
CA ASN A 256 2.97 -12.14 -12.00
C ASN A 256 2.69 -10.63 -11.94
N VAL A 257 2.27 -10.08 -10.79
CA VAL A 257 2.06 -8.63 -10.65
C VAL A 257 3.38 -7.85 -10.72
N LEU A 258 4.41 -8.25 -9.94
CA LEU A 258 5.70 -7.57 -10.00
C LEU A 258 6.31 -7.56 -11.42
N PRO A 259 6.48 -8.72 -12.11
CA PRO A 259 7.06 -8.72 -13.46
C PRO A 259 6.33 -7.80 -14.43
N THR A 260 5.00 -7.82 -14.41
CA THR A 260 4.19 -7.03 -15.34
C THR A 260 4.22 -5.55 -15.04
N ALA A 261 4.26 -5.15 -13.76
CA ALA A 261 4.34 -3.75 -13.35
C ALA A 261 5.74 -3.16 -13.53
N TYR A 262 6.77 -3.93 -13.17
CA TYR A 262 8.15 -3.45 -13.13
C TYR A 262 8.65 -2.96 -14.48
N ASP A 263 8.35 -3.67 -15.57
CA ASP A 263 8.83 -3.30 -16.90
C ASP A 263 8.18 -2.02 -17.47
N ASP A 264 7.00 -1.63 -17.01
CA ASP A 264 6.35 -0.38 -17.43
C ASP A 264 6.72 0.83 -16.55
N MET A 265 7.32 0.59 -15.38
CA MET A 265 7.74 1.65 -14.48
C MET A 265 8.88 2.48 -15.06
N THR A 266 8.86 3.78 -14.74
CA THR A 266 10.04 4.64 -14.90
C THR A 266 11.19 4.12 -14.04
N ILE A 267 12.42 4.46 -14.41
CA ILE A 267 13.60 4.03 -13.65
C ILE A 267 13.55 4.51 -12.19
N ALA A 268 13.05 5.73 -11.94
CA ALA A 268 12.88 6.27 -10.60
C ALA A 268 11.90 5.44 -9.76
N ASN A 269 10.76 5.04 -10.35
CA ASN A 269 9.78 4.18 -9.68
C ASN A 269 10.34 2.77 -9.41
N ARG A 270 11.12 2.21 -10.34
CA ARG A 270 11.81 0.92 -10.12
C ARG A 270 12.77 1.01 -8.94
N LEU A 271 13.59 2.05 -8.86
CA LEU A 271 14.51 2.24 -7.74
C LEU A 271 13.78 2.40 -6.41
N CYS A 272 12.69 3.19 -6.39
CA CYS A 272 11.84 3.34 -5.21
C CYS A 272 11.27 1.98 -4.75
N LEU A 273 10.67 1.22 -5.68
CA LEU A 273 10.14 -0.11 -5.43
C LEU A 273 11.21 -1.08 -4.91
N LEU A 274 12.40 -1.10 -5.52
CA LEU A 274 13.50 -1.95 -5.07
C LEU A 274 13.99 -1.58 -3.66
N ASN A 275 14.06 -0.29 -3.33
CA ASN A 275 14.42 0.13 -1.96
C ASN A 275 13.39 -0.36 -0.94
N ILE A 276 12.09 -0.21 -1.25
CA ILE A 276 11.00 -0.73 -0.39
C ILE A 276 11.15 -2.24 -0.21
N LEU A 277 11.36 -2.99 -1.28
CA LEU A 277 11.57 -4.44 -1.21
C LEU A 277 12.81 -4.79 -0.38
N HIS A 278 13.91 -4.06 -0.54
CA HIS A 278 15.13 -4.28 0.22
C HIS A 278 14.92 -4.08 1.73
N GLU A 279 14.21 -3.03 2.13
CA GLU A 279 13.83 -2.78 3.52
C GLU A 279 12.94 -3.91 4.06
N GLU A 280 11.98 -4.39 3.27
CA GLU A 280 11.08 -5.48 3.68
C GLU A 280 11.79 -6.82 3.86
N VAL A 281 12.69 -7.20 2.95
CA VAL A 281 13.50 -8.41 3.13
C VAL A 281 14.37 -8.31 4.38
N SER A 282 14.86 -7.10 4.68
CA SER A 282 15.82 -6.88 5.76
C SER A 282 15.17 -6.81 7.16
N SER A 283 13.93 -6.32 7.24
CA SER A 283 13.27 -5.99 8.52
C SER A 283 12.36 -7.10 9.07
N SER A 284 11.51 -7.68 8.23
CA SER A 284 10.47 -8.63 8.65
C SER A 284 10.65 -10.00 8.03
N GLY A 285 11.23 -10.07 6.82
CA GLY A 285 11.38 -11.30 6.03
C GLY A 285 10.05 -12.01 5.70
N GLU A 286 8.90 -11.48 6.14
CA GLU A 286 7.57 -12.10 6.10
C GLU A 286 6.81 -11.85 4.80
N TYR A 287 7.15 -10.80 4.05
CA TYR A 287 6.30 -10.29 2.97
C TYR A 287 6.75 -10.57 1.52
N LEU A 288 7.91 -11.20 1.29
CA LEU A 288 8.28 -11.66 -0.06
C LEU A 288 7.93 -13.14 -0.23
N SER A 289 6.63 -13.37 -0.45
CA SER A 289 5.99 -14.70 -0.42
C SER A 289 5.98 -15.44 -1.77
N PRO A 290 5.90 -14.82 -2.96
CA PRO A 290 5.89 -15.62 -4.19
C PRO A 290 7.30 -15.97 -4.65
N ARG A 291 7.54 -17.26 -4.86
CA ARG A 291 8.72 -17.78 -5.56
C ARG A 291 8.97 -16.99 -6.87
N ASN A 292 7.91 -16.74 -7.64
CA ASN A 292 7.95 -16.01 -8.90
C ASN A 292 8.54 -14.59 -8.75
N THR A 293 8.26 -13.92 -7.64
CA THR A 293 8.77 -12.57 -7.35
C THR A 293 10.29 -12.60 -7.18
N VAL A 294 10.80 -13.58 -6.41
CA VAL A 294 12.23 -13.78 -6.21
C VAL A 294 12.93 -14.22 -7.50
N GLU A 295 12.32 -15.13 -8.25
CA GLU A 295 12.81 -15.59 -9.56
C GLU A 295 12.96 -14.42 -10.53
N PHE A 296 11.95 -13.57 -10.63
CA PHE A 296 11.97 -12.37 -11.45
C PHE A 296 13.14 -11.44 -11.09
N LEU A 297 13.36 -11.16 -9.80
CA LEU A 297 14.46 -10.29 -9.36
C LEU A 297 15.83 -10.89 -9.74
N ILE A 298 15.99 -12.20 -9.61
CA ILE A 298 17.21 -12.93 -9.98
C ILE A 298 17.44 -12.90 -11.49
N GLU A 299 16.40 -13.18 -12.28
CA GLU A 299 16.46 -13.13 -13.74
C GLU A 299 16.77 -11.73 -14.23
N ARG A 300 16.15 -10.71 -13.63
CA ARG A 300 16.41 -9.30 -13.93
C ARG A 300 17.84 -8.91 -13.65
N PHE A 301 18.37 -9.30 -12.48
CA PHE A 301 19.78 -9.10 -12.15
C PHE A 301 20.68 -9.79 -13.18
N CYS A 302 20.49 -11.09 -13.43
CA CYS A 302 21.34 -11.84 -14.36
C CYS A 302 21.31 -11.26 -15.79
N ALA A 303 20.17 -10.73 -16.22
CA ALA A 303 20.01 -10.15 -17.55
C ALA A 303 20.68 -8.77 -17.71
N ARG A 304 20.83 -8.00 -16.62
CA ARG A 304 21.34 -6.62 -16.66
C ARG A 304 22.71 -6.43 -16.03
N SER A 305 23.20 -7.39 -15.25
CA SER A 305 24.38 -7.22 -14.41
C SER A 305 25.66 -6.89 -15.18
N ASP A 306 25.80 -7.35 -16.43
CA ASP A 306 26.95 -7.02 -17.29
C ASP A 306 27.06 -5.53 -17.65
N LEU A 307 25.98 -4.74 -17.51
CA LEU A 307 26.03 -3.29 -17.71
C LEU A 307 26.97 -2.62 -16.70
N ILE A 308 27.19 -3.21 -15.52
CA ILE A 308 28.15 -2.71 -14.53
C ILE A 308 29.58 -2.65 -15.09
N LEU A 309 29.91 -3.48 -16.10
CA LEU A 309 31.25 -3.50 -16.68
C LEU A 309 31.53 -2.27 -17.55
N LYS A 310 30.48 -1.56 -17.96
CA LYS A 310 30.58 -0.34 -18.77
C LYS A 310 30.72 0.92 -17.90
N THR A 311 30.67 0.83 -16.56
CA THR A 311 30.79 2.00 -15.65
C THR A 311 32.16 2.67 -15.72
N VAL A 312 33.12 2.07 -16.40
CA VAL A 312 34.46 2.63 -16.64
C VAL A 312 34.44 3.78 -17.65
N ASP A 313 33.48 3.77 -18.59
CA ASP A 313 33.54 4.57 -19.82
C ASP A 313 32.38 5.57 -19.99
N MET A 314 31.70 5.97 -18.91
CA MET A 314 30.46 6.79 -18.83
C MET A 314 29.22 5.94 -18.60
N ILE A 315 28.58 6.11 -17.44
CA ILE A 315 27.27 5.52 -17.18
C ILE A 315 26.32 6.50 -16.52
N ASP A 316 25.06 6.35 -16.91
CA ASP A 316 23.86 6.76 -16.19
C ASP A 316 23.81 6.08 -14.80
N GLU A 317 24.23 6.80 -13.76
CA GLU A 317 24.31 6.33 -12.36
C GLU A 317 23.06 5.54 -11.91
N VAL A 318 21.91 5.88 -12.49
CA VAL A 318 20.61 5.34 -12.15
C VAL A 318 20.47 3.85 -12.53
N GLU A 319 20.93 3.44 -13.72
CA GLU A 319 20.88 2.02 -14.13
C GLU A 319 21.83 1.15 -13.29
N THR A 320 22.96 1.71 -12.89
CA THR A 320 23.91 1.02 -11.99
C THR A 320 23.30 0.79 -10.63
N ARG A 321 22.57 1.78 -10.11
CA ARG A 321 21.90 1.70 -8.81
C ARG A 321 20.85 0.59 -8.79
N GLU A 322 20.12 0.39 -9.89
CA GLU A 322 19.15 -0.72 -10.03
C GLU A 322 19.85 -2.08 -9.83
N ILE A 323 20.98 -2.29 -10.51
CA ILE A 323 21.74 -3.54 -10.45
C ILE A 323 22.32 -3.80 -9.06
N VAL A 324 22.79 -2.74 -8.39
CA VAL A 324 23.36 -2.82 -7.05
C VAL A 324 22.30 -3.18 -6.01
N ILE A 325 21.15 -2.50 -6.02
CA ILE A 325 20.06 -2.82 -5.08
C ILE A 325 19.52 -4.24 -5.32
N LEU A 326 19.39 -4.68 -6.58
CA LEU A 326 19.03 -6.06 -6.89
C LEU A 326 20.01 -7.06 -6.27
N LEU A 327 21.32 -6.81 -6.38
CA LEU A 327 22.34 -7.67 -5.78
C LEU A 327 22.23 -7.71 -4.25
N ASP A 328 21.96 -6.56 -3.62
CA ASP A 328 21.79 -6.49 -2.16
C ASP A 328 20.56 -7.28 -1.69
N ILE A 329 19.42 -7.12 -2.38
CA ILE A 329 18.21 -7.92 -2.12
C ILE A 329 18.52 -9.42 -2.24
N ILE A 330 19.16 -9.84 -3.35
CA ILE A 330 19.54 -11.25 -3.57
C ILE A 330 20.52 -11.73 -2.49
N GLY A 331 21.46 -10.87 -2.06
CA GLY A 331 22.37 -11.13 -0.96
C GLY A 331 21.64 -11.46 0.33
N THR A 332 20.60 -10.70 0.66
CA THR A 332 19.77 -10.93 1.84
C THR A 332 18.90 -12.18 1.69
N LEU A 333 18.28 -12.40 0.52
CA LEU A 333 17.45 -13.59 0.25
C LEU A 333 18.24 -14.91 0.29
N THR A 334 19.52 -14.87 -0.13
CA THR A 334 20.40 -16.05 -0.13
C THR A 334 21.01 -16.35 1.23
N LEU A 335 20.85 -15.47 2.23
CA LEU A 335 21.29 -15.70 3.60
C LEU A 335 20.45 -16.87 4.16
N GLY A 336 21.03 -18.08 4.18
CA GLY A 336 20.36 -19.37 4.39
C GLY A 336 19.75 -19.63 5.77
N SER A 337 19.22 -18.60 6.41
CA SER A 337 18.48 -18.59 7.66
C SER A 337 16.98 -18.79 7.47
N CYS A 338 16.44 -18.57 6.27
CA CYS A 338 15.01 -18.70 5.98
C CYS A 338 14.69 -19.90 5.07
N ASP A 339 13.89 -20.84 5.57
CA ASP A 339 13.53 -22.05 4.82
C ASP A 339 12.73 -21.77 3.53
N ARG A 340 12.02 -20.65 3.48
CA ARG A 340 11.25 -20.22 2.29
C ARG A 340 12.11 -20.04 1.05
N TYR A 341 13.38 -19.68 1.22
CA TYR A 341 14.30 -19.42 0.13
C TYR A 341 15.26 -20.59 -0.15
N ASN A 342 15.01 -21.77 0.44
CA ASN A 342 15.84 -22.96 0.20
C ASN A 342 15.91 -23.35 -1.28
N PHE A 343 14.89 -23.03 -2.08
CA PHE A 343 14.90 -23.28 -3.52
C PHE A 343 16.03 -22.56 -4.26
N LEU A 344 16.55 -21.44 -3.71
CA LEU A 344 17.69 -20.71 -4.27
C LEU A 344 18.98 -21.53 -4.32
N LYS A 345 19.11 -22.56 -3.48
CA LYS A 345 20.24 -23.51 -3.54
C LYS A 345 20.33 -24.23 -4.90
N GLY A 346 19.23 -24.31 -5.64
CA GLY A 346 19.17 -24.86 -7.00
C GLY A 346 19.47 -23.85 -8.12
N TYR A 347 19.61 -22.55 -7.83
CA TYR A 347 19.78 -21.49 -8.84
C TYR A 347 21.23 -21.38 -9.31
N LYS A 348 21.70 -22.40 -10.04
CA LYS A 348 23.07 -22.44 -10.60
C LYS A 348 23.37 -21.28 -11.54
N ASN A 349 22.38 -20.81 -12.30
CA ASN A 349 22.55 -19.70 -13.23
C ASN A 349 22.98 -18.42 -12.52
N LEU A 350 22.39 -18.13 -11.35
CA LEU A 350 22.78 -16.99 -10.52
C LEU A 350 24.22 -17.12 -10.03
N LEU A 351 24.62 -18.31 -9.54
CA LEU A 351 25.99 -18.57 -9.09
C LEU A 351 27.00 -18.37 -10.25
N ILE A 352 26.69 -18.92 -11.42
CA ILE A 352 27.53 -18.79 -12.61
C ILE A 352 27.67 -17.32 -13.01
N ASN A 353 26.56 -16.58 -13.10
CA ASN A 353 26.55 -15.16 -13.44
C ASN A 353 27.42 -14.36 -12.47
N CYS A 354 27.24 -14.55 -11.15
CA CYS A 354 28.04 -13.86 -10.14
C CYS A 354 29.55 -14.19 -10.25
N ILE A 355 29.92 -15.45 -10.50
CA ILE A 355 31.33 -15.86 -10.65
C ILE A 355 31.96 -15.19 -11.87
N TYR A 356 31.29 -15.18 -13.02
CA TYR A 356 31.83 -14.54 -14.22
C TYR A 356 31.91 -13.03 -14.06
N LEU A 357 30.89 -12.40 -13.49
CA LEU A 357 30.88 -10.97 -13.26
C LEU A 357 32.00 -10.53 -12.31
N LEU A 358 32.22 -11.27 -11.22
CA LEU A 358 33.31 -11.01 -10.28
C LEU A 358 34.68 -11.07 -10.96
N LYS A 359 34.87 -12.06 -11.85
CA LYS A 359 36.11 -12.17 -12.64
C LYS A 359 36.28 -11.01 -13.61
N SER A 360 35.23 -10.64 -14.34
CA SER A 360 35.27 -9.53 -15.30
C SER A 360 35.63 -8.22 -14.60
N ILE A 361 34.99 -7.92 -13.46
CA ILE A 361 35.30 -6.76 -12.63
C ILE A 361 36.76 -6.77 -12.16
N GLN A 362 37.26 -7.92 -11.69
CA GLN A 362 38.64 -8.05 -11.25
C GLN A 362 39.65 -7.86 -12.40
N MET A 363 39.32 -8.31 -13.60
CA MET A 363 40.15 -8.11 -14.78
C MET A 363 40.20 -6.63 -15.19
N ILE A 364 39.05 -5.96 -15.22
CA ILE A 364 38.94 -4.52 -15.53
C ILE A 364 39.70 -3.68 -14.51
N GLY A 365 39.54 -3.95 -13.21
CA GLY A 365 40.25 -3.25 -12.14
C GLY A 365 41.77 -3.44 -12.15
N LYS A 366 42.30 -4.43 -12.88
CA LYS A 366 43.74 -4.64 -13.10
C LYS A 366 44.28 -3.92 -14.33
N GLN A 367 43.42 -3.56 -15.28
CA GLN A 367 43.82 -2.99 -16.58
C GLN A 367 43.98 -1.47 -16.53
N SER A 368 43.18 -0.78 -15.73
CA SER A 368 43.23 0.68 -15.58
C SER A 368 42.89 1.09 -14.15
N ASP A 369 43.24 2.34 -13.79
CA ASP A 369 42.82 2.97 -12.53
C ASP A 369 41.36 3.42 -12.67
N ASN A 370 40.45 2.75 -11.96
CA ASN A 370 39.01 2.93 -12.06
C ASN A 370 38.31 2.51 -10.73
N TYR A 371 36.98 2.61 -10.68
CA TYR A 371 36.20 2.27 -9.48
C TYR A 371 36.26 0.79 -9.04
N PHE A 372 36.79 -0.10 -9.88
CA PHE A 372 37.01 -1.52 -9.57
C PHE A 372 38.47 -1.84 -9.18
N THR A 373 39.38 -0.86 -9.23
CA THR A 373 40.77 -1.04 -8.86
C THR A 373 40.87 -1.43 -7.39
N PRO A 374 41.56 -2.54 -7.05
CA PRO A 374 41.69 -2.96 -5.66
C PRO A 374 42.37 -1.90 -4.78
N LEU A 375 41.81 -1.64 -3.60
CA LEU A 375 42.46 -0.84 -2.56
C LEU A 375 43.59 -1.67 -1.93
N GLN A 376 44.83 -1.45 -2.38
CA GLN A 376 45.97 -2.30 -2.01
C GLN A 376 46.64 -1.91 -0.68
N LYS A 377 46.43 -0.68 -0.17
CA LYS A 377 47.07 -0.20 1.07
C LYS A 377 46.02 0.09 2.14
N LEU A 378 46.31 -0.34 3.37
CA LEU A 378 45.53 0.00 4.57
C LEU A 378 45.35 1.52 4.76
N SER A 379 46.32 2.32 4.30
CA SER A 379 46.22 3.78 4.30
C SER A 379 45.15 4.30 3.34
N ASP A 380 44.97 3.67 2.17
CA ASP A 380 43.92 4.03 1.23
C ASP A 380 42.54 3.68 1.81
N VAL A 381 42.44 2.55 2.52
CA VAL A 381 41.22 2.14 3.24
C VAL A 381 40.91 3.05 4.43
N ALA A 382 41.92 3.48 5.19
CA ALA A 382 41.73 4.37 6.33
C ALA A 382 41.27 5.78 5.94
N VAL A 383 41.74 6.29 4.79
CA VAL A 383 41.27 7.58 4.22
C VAL A 383 39.79 7.46 3.86
N VAL A 384 39.42 6.40 3.14
CA VAL A 384 38.03 6.07 2.78
C VAL A 384 37.15 5.92 4.04
N MET A 385 37.62 5.24 5.10
CA MET A 385 36.86 5.09 6.35
C MET A 385 36.79 6.35 7.24
N GLN A 386 37.73 7.29 7.12
CA GLN A 386 37.75 8.55 7.90
C GLN A 386 36.89 9.64 7.27
N GLU A 387 36.78 9.68 5.93
CA GLU A 387 35.93 10.63 5.20
C GLU A 387 34.43 10.41 5.52
N ALA A 388 34.02 9.18 5.86
CA ALA A 388 32.67 8.86 6.38
C ALA A 388 32.31 9.53 7.73
N ARG A 389 33.27 10.16 8.43
CA ARG A 389 33.02 10.87 9.70
C ARG A 389 33.01 12.38 9.57
N ASN A 390 33.49 12.94 8.45
CA ASN A 390 33.72 14.38 8.29
C ASN A 390 33.08 14.92 7.00
N GLU A 391 31.75 14.95 6.89
CA GLU A 391 31.03 15.68 5.83
C GLU A 391 31.07 17.22 6.02
N SER A 392 32.10 17.78 6.67
CA SER A 392 32.17 19.23 6.94
C SER A 392 33.60 19.77 6.99
N ALA A 393 34.28 19.81 5.85
CA ALA A 393 35.33 20.81 5.61
C ALA A 393 35.71 20.86 4.12
N GLU A 394 35.31 21.95 3.45
CA GLU A 394 35.85 22.33 2.15
C GLU A 394 37.34 22.65 2.27
N GLY A 395 38.17 21.98 1.47
CA GLY A 395 39.61 22.23 1.40
C GLY A 395 40.10 22.05 -0.03
N ASN A 396 40.40 23.18 -0.69
CA ASN A 396 40.95 23.26 -2.03
C ASN A 396 42.31 22.54 -2.15
N GLY A 397 42.37 21.49 -2.98
CA GLY A 397 43.58 20.76 -3.33
C GLY A 397 43.52 20.20 -4.74
N VAL A 398 44.09 20.94 -5.69
CA VAL A 398 44.21 20.58 -7.11
C VAL A 398 45.07 19.32 -7.24
N GLY A 399 44.49 18.22 -7.74
CA GLY A 399 45.18 16.96 -8.05
C GLY A 399 44.60 15.66 -7.46
N LYS A 400 43.39 15.68 -6.88
CA LYS A 400 42.84 14.55 -6.09
C LYS A 400 41.38 14.17 -6.46
N GLU A 401 40.95 14.43 -7.68
CA GLU A 401 39.52 14.38 -8.06
C GLU A 401 38.90 12.97 -8.13
N MET A 402 39.68 11.87 -8.24
CA MET A 402 39.09 10.52 -8.39
C MET A 402 38.94 9.74 -7.05
N LYS A 403 39.74 10.05 -6.03
CA LYS A 403 39.73 9.27 -4.78
C LYS A 403 38.68 9.73 -3.76
N SER A 404 38.22 10.97 -3.85
CA SER A 404 37.27 11.57 -2.90
C SER A 404 35.81 11.15 -3.11
N ASP A 405 35.50 10.38 -4.15
CA ASP A 405 34.12 10.08 -4.57
C ASP A 405 33.87 8.56 -4.74
N ILE A 406 34.78 7.72 -4.25
CA ILE A 406 34.69 6.26 -4.42
C ILE A 406 33.54 5.65 -3.59
N GLN A 407 33.23 6.20 -2.41
CA GLN A 407 32.18 5.66 -1.52
C GLN A 407 30.77 6.03 -1.97
N SER A 408 30.61 7.24 -2.50
CA SER A 408 29.39 7.77 -3.10
C SER A 408 29.07 7.11 -4.44
N HIS A 409 30.09 6.55 -5.11
CA HIS A 409 29.89 5.88 -6.39
C HIS A 409 28.98 4.64 -6.25
N PRO A 410 27.94 4.46 -7.09
CA PRO A 410 26.97 3.38 -6.96
C PRO A 410 27.56 1.96 -6.94
N VAL A 411 28.71 1.72 -7.60
CA VAL A 411 29.36 0.40 -7.62
C VAL A 411 30.18 0.07 -6.36
N PHE A 412 30.30 1.02 -5.44
CA PHE A 412 30.98 0.77 -4.17
C PHE A 412 30.29 -0.38 -3.42
N GLY A 413 31.07 -1.33 -2.90
CA GLY A 413 30.52 -2.53 -2.24
C GLY A 413 29.96 -3.61 -3.18
N PHE A 414 29.80 -3.34 -4.49
CA PHE A 414 29.24 -4.31 -5.45
C PHE A 414 30.04 -5.62 -5.49
N LYS A 415 31.37 -5.53 -5.51
CA LYS A 415 32.27 -6.69 -5.45
C LYS A 415 32.05 -7.53 -4.18
N ALA A 416 31.85 -6.88 -3.03
CA ALA A 416 31.57 -7.56 -1.77
C ALA A 416 30.20 -8.25 -1.80
N GLY A 417 29.20 -7.62 -2.42
CA GLY A 417 27.89 -8.22 -2.69
C GLY A 417 27.98 -9.51 -3.50
N LEU A 418 28.77 -9.52 -4.57
CA LEU A 418 28.97 -10.73 -5.40
C LEU A 418 29.61 -11.87 -4.60
N ILE A 419 30.64 -11.55 -3.82
CA ILE A 419 31.31 -12.53 -2.94
C ILE A 419 30.32 -13.09 -1.92
N ARG A 420 29.47 -12.24 -1.33
CA ARG A 420 28.43 -12.64 -0.37
C ARG A 420 27.46 -13.63 -1.01
N VAL A 421 26.88 -13.32 -2.18
CA VAL A 421 25.94 -14.21 -2.89
C VAL A 421 26.60 -15.54 -3.25
N ILE A 422 27.82 -15.52 -3.80
CA ILE A 422 28.59 -16.74 -4.13
C ILE A 422 28.82 -17.59 -2.88
N GLY A 423 29.24 -16.95 -1.78
CA GLY A 423 29.47 -17.59 -0.50
C GLY A 423 28.20 -18.25 0.05
N ASN A 424 27.10 -17.50 0.06
CA ASN A 424 25.78 -17.93 0.53
C ASN A 424 25.27 -19.14 -0.27
N LEU A 425 25.29 -19.09 -1.60
CA LEU A 425 24.84 -20.19 -2.45
C LEU A 425 25.74 -21.44 -2.35
N SER A 426 27.03 -21.25 -2.10
CA SER A 426 27.99 -22.35 -1.92
C SER A 426 27.95 -22.96 -0.52
N TYR A 427 27.37 -22.28 0.47
CA TYR A 427 27.40 -22.73 1.86
C TYR A 427 26.54 -23.99 2.02
N LYS A 428 27.17 -25.06 2.52
CA LYS A 428 26.55 -26.40 2.68
C LYS A 428 25.86 -26.93 1.41
N ASN A 429 26.32 -26.53 0.23
CA ASN A 429 25.83 -26.98 -1.07
C ASN A 429 27.00 -27.53 -1.90
N GLU A 430 27.20 -28.84 -1.87
CA GLU A 430 28.35 -29.51 -2.47
C GLU A 430 28.43 -29.31 -3.99
N GLU A 431 27.28 -29.29 -4.66
CA GLU A 431 27.18 -29.04 -6.09
C GLU A 431 27.64 -27.63 -6.46
N CYS A 432 27.18 -26.61 -5.72
CA CYS A 432 27.64 -25.23 -5.92
C CYS A 432 29.13 -25.07 -5.58
N GLN A 433 29.64 -25.79 -4.58
CA GLN A 433 31.08 -25.79 -4.26
C GLN A 433 31.92 -26.42 -5.37
N ASN A 434 31.46 -27.52 -5.96
CA ASN A 434 32.10 -28.16 -7.12
C ASN A 434 32.11 -27.21 -8.32
N LEU A 435 30.96 -26.63 -8.66
CA LEU A 435 30.84 -25.69 -9.76
C LEU A 435 31.74 -24.46 -9.55
N ARG A 436 31.81 -23.94 -8.32
CA ARG A 436 32.75 -22.87 -7.96
C ARG A 436 34.20 -23.30 -8.18
N ARG A 437 34.60 -24.51 -7.77
CA ARG A 437 35.97 -25.02 -7.98
C ARG A 437 36.32 -25.19 -9.46
N GLU A 438 35.42 -25.76 -10.25
CA GLU A 438 35.61 -25.96 -11.69
C GLU A 438 35.69 -24.65 -12.46
N LYS A 439 34.84 -23.68 -12.10
CA LYS A 439 34.81 -22.38 -12.76
C LYS A 439 35.87 -21.42 -12.21
N CYS A 440 36.28 -21.50 -10.94
CA CYS A 440 37.31 -20.66 -10.32
C CYS A 440 38.66 -21.38 -10.23
N VAL A 441 39.40 -21.47 -11.33
CA VAL A 441 40.77 -22.04 -11.34
C VAL A 441 41.83 -21.07 -10.77
N VAL A 442 41.50 -19.82 -10.43
CA VAL A 442 42.46 -18.90 -9.78
C VAL A 442 41.75 -18.02 -8.75
N TYR A 443 41.89 -18.36 -7.47
CA TYR A 443 41.70 -17.44 -6.35
C TYR A 443 43.07 -17.28 -5.68
N THR A 444 43.77 -16.18 -5.93
CA THR A 444 44.73 -15.65 -4.96
C THR A 444 43.96 -14.68 -4.05
N PRO A 445 43.95 -14.90 -2.73
CA PRO A 445 43.30 -14.01 -1.79
C PRO A 445 44.17 -12.76 -1.59
N GLU A 446 44.08 -11.81 -2.52
CA GLU A 446 44.62 -10.48 -2.29
C GLU A 446 43.55 -9.65 -1.55
N LEU A 447 43.66 -9.71 -0.21
CA LEU A 447 43.08 -8.80 0.79
C LEU A 447 41.60 -8.44 0.59
N VAL A 448 40.75 -9.30 1.17
CA VAL A 448 39.40 -8.95 1.61
C VAL A 448 39.56 -8.07 2.85
N ILE A 449 39.24 -6.79 2.76
CA ILE A 449 38.89 -5.98 3.94
C ILE A 449 37.38 -5.81 3.90
N ILE A 450 36.77 -6.19 5.02
CA ILE A 450 35.34 -6.24 5.35
C ILE A 450 34.68 -4.89 5.15
#